data_AF-A0A132A0V2-F1
#
_entry.id   AF-A0A132A0V2-F1
#
_cell.length_a   1.000
_cell.length_b   1.000
_cell.length_c   1.000
_cell.angle_alpha   90.00
_cell.angle_beta   90.00
_cell.angle_gamma   90.00
#
_symmetry.space_group_name_H-M   'P 1'
#
loop_
_entity.id
_entity.type
_entity.pdbx_description
1 polymer ?
#
loop_
_entity_poly.entity_id
_entity_poly.type
_entity_poly.pdbx_seq_one_letter_code
_entity_poly.pdbx_strand_id
1 'polypeptide(L)'
;MGFEVFLPILQTISKSKSTDTAEDFIEGLRHFDKDGSGYISSAELRHLLTTLGEKLTDDEVEQLLAGQEDNHGNVHYEDFVRTIMSG
;
A
#
# COMPACT_ATOMS: atom_id res chain seq x y z
N MET A 1 -7.97 -28.54 -2.75
CA MET A 1 -7.68 -28.31 -1.32
C MET A 1 -8.96 -28.47 -0.53
N GLY A 2 -8.95 -29.21 0.58
CA GLY A 2 -10.07 -29.27 1.52
C GLY A 2 -9.86 -28.29 2.69
N PHE A 3 -10.94 -27.94 3.40
CA PHE A 3 -10.89 -27.00 4.53
C PHE A 3 -9.92 -27.43 5.64
N GLU A 4 -9.77 -28.74 5.86
CA GLU A 4 -8.82 -29.34 6.81
C GLU A 4 -7.35 -28.96 6.51
N VAL A 5 -7.02 -28.72 5.25
CA VAL A 5 -5.68 -28.29 4.82
C VAL A 5 -5.53 -26.77 4.91
N PHE A 6 -6.64 -26.04 4.80
CA PHE A 6 -6.66 -24.57 4.89
C PHE A 6 -6.45 -24.08 6.32
N LEU A 7 -7.01 -24.75 7.34
CA LEU A 7 -6.92 -24.31 8.74
C LEU A 7 -5.47 -24.18 9.26
N PRO A 8 -4.57 -25.15 9.07
CA PRO A 8 -3.17 -25.01 9.49
C PRO A 8 -2.42 -23.87 8.77
N ILE A 9 -2.75 -23.65 7.48
CA ILE A 9 -2.18 -22.56 6.68
C ILE A 9 -2.63 -21.21 7.26
N LEU A 10 -3.93 -21.04 7.49
CA LEU A 10 -4.50 -19.83 8.09
C LEU A 10 -3.91 -19.56 9.48
N GLN A 11 -3.76 -20.60 10.32
CA GLN A 11 -3.21 -20.45 11.65
C GLN A 11 -1.74 -20.02 11.64
N THR A 12 -0.97 -20.48 10.65
CA THR A 12 0.42 -20.06 10.45
C THR A 12 0.49 -18.59 10.07
N ILE A 13 -0.30 -18.16 9.08
CA ILE A 13 -0.34 -16.77 8.60
C ILE A 13 -0.84 -15.81 9.71
N SER A 14 -1.84 -16.22 10.48
CA SER A 14 -2.36 -15.40 11.58
C SER A 14 -1.35 -15.16 12.70
N LYS A 15 -0.38 -16.07 12.89
CA LYS A 15 0.69 -15.91 13.89
C LYS A 15 1.85 -15.07 13.37
N SER A 16 1.99 -14.92 12.06
CA SER A 16 3.05 -14.16 11.41
C SER A 16 2.64 -12.73 11.05
N LYS A 17 1.68 -12.12 11.76
CA LYS A 17 1.31 -10.73 11.51
C LYS A 17 2.54 -9.84 11.53
N SER A 18 2.70 -9.03 10.49
CA SER A 18 3.67 -7.94 10.48
C SER A 18 3.36 -6.97 11.62
N THR A 19 4.41 -6.45 12.26
CA THR A 19 4.30 -5.44 13.32
C THR A 19 4.36 -4.02 12.76
N ASP A 20 4.38 -3.87 11.45
CA ASP A 20 4.54 -2.59 10.78
C ASP A 20 3.32 -1.70 11.05
N THR A 21 3.61 -0.47 11.46
CA THR A 21 2.64 0.57 11.77
C THR A 21 2.41 1.47 10.56
N ALA A 22 1.32 2.25 10.58
CA ALA A 22 1.08 3.25 9.52
C ALA A 22 2.24 4.22 9.42
N GLU A 23 2.83 4.57 10.55
CA GLU A 23 3.97 5.47 10.65
C GLU A 23 5.20 4.89 9.93
N ASP A 24 5.46 3.58 10.02
CA ASP A 24 6.57 2.93 9.31
C ASP A 24 6.42 3.07 7.77
N PHE A 25 5.20 2.89 7.25
CA PHE A 25 4.91 3.05 5.82
C PHE A 25 4.97 4.52 5.38
N ILE A 26 4.46 5.44 6.21
CA ILE A 26 4.50 6.88 5.98
C ILE A 26 5.94 7.38 5.87
N GLU A 27 6.82 6.96 6.78
CA GLU A 27 8.25 7.31 6.72
C GLU A 27 8.92 6.78 5.45
N GLY A 28 8.55 5.58 4.99
CA GLY A 28 9.04 5.02 3.73
C GLY A 28 8.63 5.86 2.51
N LEU A 29 7.37 6.29 2.45
CA LEU A 29 6.84 7.10 1.35
C LEU A 29 7.36 8.55 1.37
N ARG A 30 7.68 9.10 2.55
CA ARG A 30 8.26 10.45 2.68
C ARG A 30 9.56 10.61 1.90
N HIS A 31 10.31 9.54 1.62
CA HIS A 31 11.50 9.61 0.79
C HIS A 31 11.23 10.10 -0.64
N PHE A 32 10.00 9.95 -1.13
CA PHE A 32 9.57 10.38 -2.46
C PHE A 32 8.99 11.80 -2.48
N ASP A 33 8.53 12.28 -1.33
CA ASP A 33 8.10 13.67 -1.12
C ASP A 33 9.30 14.57 -0.80
N LYS A 34 10.03 15.00 -1.83
CA LYS A 34 11.27 15.77 -1.69
C LYS A 34 11.07 17.18 -1.18
N ASP A 35 9.90 17.77 -1.39
CA ASP A 35 9.59 19.13 -0.98
C ASP A 35 8.80 19.19 0.35
N GLY A 36 8.39 18.04 0.89
CA GLY A 36 7.68 17.95 2.16
C GLY A 36 6.24 18.43 2.06
N SER A 37 5.64 18.29 0.88
CA SER A 37 4.27 18.72 0.59
C SER A 37 3.20 17.85 1.25
N GLY A 38 3.54 16.61 1.61
CA GLY A 38 2.59 15.56 2.00
C GLY A 38 1.99 14.81 0.80
N TYR A 39 2.46 15.08 -0.43
CA TYR A 39 1.92 14.51 -1.65
C TYR A 39 3.02 13.82 -2.48
N ILE A 40 2.62 12.78 -3.19
CA ILE A 40 3.43 12.12 -4.23
C ILE A 40 2.59 12.01 -5.50
N SER A 41 3.23 12.06 -6.67
CA SER A 41 2.48 11.87 -7.91
C SER A 41 1.95 10.44 -8.00
N SER A 42 0.73 10.28 -8.50
CA SER A 42 0.13 8.95 -8.65
C SER A 42 0.92 8.07 -9.61
N ALA A 43 1.59 8.68 -10.60
CA ALA A 43 2.51 8.00 -11.51
C ALA A 43 3.74 7.43 -10.78
N GLU A 44 4.35 8.19 -9.86
CA GLU A 44 5.46 7.69 -9.04
C GLU A 44 4.98 6.59 -8.10
N LEU A 45 3.85 6.78 -7.42
CA LEU A 45 3.30 5.76 -6.53
C LEU A 45 2.98 4.46 -7.29
N ARG A 46 2.38 4.56 -8.48
CA ARG A 46 2.15 3.41 -9.37
C ARG A 46 3.44 2.72 -9.78
N HIS A 47 4.46 3.50 -10.13
CA HIS A 47 5.76 2.93 -10.46
C HIS A 47 6.36 2.16 -9.27
N LEU A 48 6.26 2.70 -8.05
CA LEU A 48 6.77 2.03 -6.85
C LEU A 48 6.06 0.70 -6.60
N LEU A 49 4.73 0.70 -6.62
CA LEU A 49 3.90 -0.49 -6.34
C LEU A 49 4.05 -1.60 -7.39
N THR A 50 4.47 -1.25 -8.62
CA THR A 50 4.69 -2.22 -9.71
C THR A 50 6.15 -2.67 -9.83
N THR A 51 7.10 -2.04 -9.13
CA THR A 51 8.54 -2.32 -9.30
C THR A 51 9.25 -2.84 -8.06
N LEU A 52 8.79 -2.49 -6.85
CA LEU A 52 9.46 -2.84 -5.60
C LEU A 52 8.73 -3.96 -4.87
N GLY A 53 9.48 -4.85 -4.22
CA GLY A 53 8.94 -5.92 -3.37
C GLY A 53 8.05 -6.92 -4.10
N GLU A 54 6.92 -7.27 -3.48
CA GLU A 54 5.84 -8.03 -4.12
C GLU A 54 5.03 -7.10 -5.01
N LYS A 55 5.28 -7.21 -6.31
CA LYS A 55 4.73 -6.31 -7.32
C LYS A 55 3.25 -6.54 -7.51
N LEU A 56 2.50 -5.46 -7.48
CA LEU A 56 1.11 -5.45 -7.93
C LEU A 56 1.03 -5.37 -9.45
N THR A 57 -0.05 -5.92 -9.99
CA THR A 57 -0.43 -5.73 -11.40
C THR A 57 -0.99 -4.32 -11.61
N ASP A 58 -0.98 -3.86 -12.86
CA ASP A 58 -1.53 -2.54 -13.19
C ASP A 58 -3.00 -2.40 -12.79
N ASP A 59 -3.78 -3.48 -12.93
CA ASP A 59 -5.20 -3.53 -12.53
C ASP A 59 -5.37 -3.40 -11.01
N GLU A 60 -4.54 -4.09 -10.22
CA GLU A 60 -4.58 -4.00 -8.75
C GLU A 60 -4.19 -2.59 -8.27
N VAL A 61 -3.21 -1.95 -8.91
CA VAL A 61 -2.82 -0.58 -8.57
C VAL A 61 -3.91 0.41 -8.95
N GLU A 62 -4.55 0.24 -10.10
CA GLU A 62 -5.69 1.09 -10.50
C GLU A 62 -6.82 1.03 -9.46
N GLN A 63 -7.13 -0.17 -8.97
CA GLN A 63 -8.14 -0.35 -7.93
C GLN A 63 -7.76 0.32 -6.61
N LEU A 64 -6.48 0.29 -6.23
CA LEU A 64 -5.99 0.93 -5.01
C LEU A 64 -5.99 2.46 -5.10
N LEU A 65 -5.62 3.03 -6.26
CA LEU A 65 -5.53 4.48 -6.45
C LEU A 65 -6.87 5.13 -6.80
N ALA A 66 -7.89 4.34 -7.13
CA ALA A 66 -9.22 4.83 -7.46
C ALA A 66 -9.78 5.76 -6.38
N GLY A 67 -9.97 7.03 -6.72
CA GLY A 67 -10.52 8.05 -5.82
C GLY A 67 -9.55 8.62 -4.79
N GLN A 68 -8.26 8.27 -4.86
CA GLN A 68 -7.19 8.80 -3.99
C GLN A 68 -6.48 10.00 -4.62
N GLU A 69 -6.59 10.18 -5.93
CA GLU A 69 -5.96 11.26 -6.68
C GLU A 69 -6.73 12.57 -6.55
N ASP A 70 -6.00 13.67 -6.39
CA ASP A 70 -6.54 15.02 -6.48
C ASP A 70 -6.69 15.49 -7.94
N ASN A 71 -7.12 16.74 -8.13
CA ASN A 71 -7.30 17.34 -9.46
C ASN A 71 -5.98 17.52 -10.26
N HIS A 72 -4.83 17.26 -9.63
CA HIS A 72 -3.49 17.40 -10.19
C HIS A 72 -2.80 16.05 -10.42
N GLY A 73 -3.47 14.93 -10.11
CA GLY A 73 -2.88 13.59 -10.22
C GLY A 73 -1.90 13.28 -9.08
N ASN A 74 -2.07 13.91 -7.92
CA ASN A 74 -1.26 13.65 -6.74
C ASN A 74 -2.07 12.92 -5.69
N VAL A 75 -1.37 12.14 -4.86
CA VAL A 75 -1.95 11.35 -3.77
C VAL A 75 -1.39 11.87 -2.45
N HIS A 76 -2.27 12.17 -1.50
CA HIS A 76 -1.87 12.44 -0.12
C HIS A 76 -1.51 11.11 0.55
N TYR A 77 -0.21 10.82 0.65
CA TYR A 77 0.26 9.46 0.94
C TYR A 77 -0.03 9.01 2.38
N GLU A 78 -0.18 9.94 3.33
CA GLU A 78 -0.54 9.59 4.71
C GLU A 78 -1.97 9.09 4.80
N ASP A 79 -2.91 9.77 4.14
CA ASP A 79 -4.31 9.33 4.10
C ASP A 79 -4.47 8.04 3.31
N PHE A 80 -3.70 7.88 2.23
CA PHE A 80 -3.65 6.65 1.46
C PHE A 80 -3.24 5.44 2.32
N VAL A 81 -2.14 5.56 3.09
CA VAL A 81 -1.69 4.50 4.00
C VAL A 81 -2.75 4.20 5.07
N ARG A 82 -3.34 5.23 5.68
CA ARG A 82 -4.38 5.05 6.70
C ARG A 82 -5.63 4.38 6.14
N THR A 83 -6.01 4.71 4.90
CA THR A 83 -7.14 4.08 4.21
C THR A 83 -6.88 2.60 3.99
N ILE A 84 -5.68 2.21 3.54
CA ILE A 84 -5.31 0.81 3.32
C ILE A 84 -5.28 0.03 4.63
N MET A 85 -4.70 0.60 5.70
CA MET A 85 -4.53 -0.11 6.97
C MET A 85 -5.80 -0.18 7.84
N SER A 86 -6.85 0.57 7.49
CA SER A 86 -8.13 0.56 8.21
C SER A 86 -9.19 -0.37 7.61
N GLY A 87 -8.92 -0.96 6.44
CA GLY A 87 -9.77 -2.00 5.81
C GLY A 87 -9.56 -3.38 6.41
#